data_AF-A0A3P9LUL3-F1
#
_entry.id   AF-A0A3P9LUL3-F1
#
_cell.length_a   1.000
_cell.length_b   1.000
_cell.length_c   1.000
_cell.angle_alpha   90.00
_cell.angle_beta   90.00
_cell.angle_gamma   90.00
#
_symmetry.space_group_name_H-M   'P 1'
#
loop_
_entity.id
_entity.type
_entity.pdbx_description
1 polymer ?
#
loop_
_entity_poly.entity_id
_entity_poly.type
_entity_poly.pdbx_seq_one_letter_code
_entity_poly.pdbx_strand_id
1 'polypeptide(L)'
;MDRDSLVDAETNIYTKHEGEDITVRCNLTFTGSRKLLCKETCEEGNILIDTYRDEDQRGRYSIKYEYRYLKSSVVHVTITKLTKSDSGLYTCELQKDWSPISKDNFKIIVTEGECGQNPCYVIMSEADKRPGVD
;
A
#
# COMPACT_ATOMS: atom_id res chain seq x y z
N MET A 1 17.67 -9.49 33.50
CA MET A 1 16.51 -10.33 33.13
C MET A 1 15.64 -9.47 32.25
N ASP A 2 15.88 -9.59 30.95
CA ASP A 2 15.39 -8.69 29.92
C ASP A 2 13.87 -8.80 29.77
N ARG A 3 13.19 -7.65 29.86
CA ARG A 3 11.77 -7.53 29.54
C ARG A 3 11.63 -6.91 28.15
N ASP A 4 12.08 -7.66 27.15
CA ASP A 4 11.67 -7.39 25.77
C ASP A 4 10.59 -8.41 25.42
N SER A 5 9.36 -8.03 25.75
CA SER A 5 8.16 -8.74 25.33
C SER A 5 7.09 -7.70 25.08
N LEU A 6 7.40 -6.78 24.17
CA LEU A 6 6.37 -6.16 23.36
C LEU A 6 6.09 -7.15 22.25
N VAL A 7 4.90 -7.72 22.26
CA VAL A 7 4.38 -8.56 21.20
C VAL A 7 4.39 -7.68 19.94
N ASP A 8 5.36 -7.88 19.06
CA ASP A 8 5.33 -7.27 17.73
C ASP A 8 4.06 -7.77 17.05
N ALA A 9 3.09 -6.89 16.86
CA ALA A 9 1.90 -7.20 16.08
C ALA A 9 2.37 -7.60 14.68
N GLU A 10 2.05 -8.82 14.26
CA GLU A 10 2.43 -9.36 12.97
C GLU A 10 1.95 -8.42 11.85
N THR A 11 2.88 -7.72 11.21
CA THR A 11 2.57 -6.82 10.10
C THR A 11 2.22 -7.66 8.88
N ASN A 12 1.05 -7.43 8.28
CA ASN A 12 0.64 -8.14 7.07
C ASN A 12 1.62 -7.86 5.91
N ILE A 13 2.15 -8.91 5.29
CA ILE A 13 3.08 -8.82 4.14
C ILE A 13 2.38 -9.33 2.88
N TYR A 14 2.39 -8.51 1.84
CA TYR A 14 1.85 -8.83 0.52
C TYR A 14 2.97 -8.86 -0.51
N THR A 15 3.16 -10.01 -1.14
CA THR A 15 4.06 -10.15 -2.30
C THR A 15 3.25 -10.04 -3.59
N LYS A 16 3.68 -9.16 -4.49
CA LYS A 16 3.04 -8.89 -5.78
C LYS A 16 4.08 -8.75 -6.89
N HIS A 17 3.69 -9.01 -8.12
CA HIS A 17 4.54 -8.79 -9.28
C HIS A 17 4.39 -7.37 -9.82
N GLU A 18 5.46 -6.87 -10.45
CA GLU A 18 5.42 -5.60 -11.17
C GLU A 18 4.34 -5.59 -12.26
N GLY A 19 3.61 -4.48 -12.35
CA GLY A 19 2.46 -4.29 -13.24
C GLY A 19 1.12 -4.72 -12.64
N GLU A 20 1.10 -5.54 -11.56
CA GLU A 20 -0.14 -5.93 -10.90
C GLU A 20 -0.76 -4.80 -10.07
N ASP A 21 -2.05 -4.95 -9.79
CA ASP A 21 -2.77 -4.13 -8.83
C ASP A 21 -2.86 -4.85 -7.48
N ILE A 22 -2.98 -4.09 -6.40
CA ILE A 22 -3.28 -4.62 -5.07
C ILE A 22 -4.39 -3.81 -4.41
N THR A 23 -5.32 -4.51 -3.76
CA THR A 23 -6.27 -3.92 -2.81
C THR A 23 -6.03 -4.53 -1.44
N VAL A 24 -5.70 -3.70 -0.45
CA VAL A 24 -5.49 -4.11 0.94
C VAL A 24 -6.66 -3.65 1.79
N ARG A 25 -7.10 -4.53 2.69
CA ARG A 25 -8.17 -4.25 3.66
C ARG A 25 -7.55 -3.87 4.99
N CYS A 26 -7.56 -2.59 5.30
CA CYS A 26 -7.10 -2.06 6.58
C CYS A 26 -8.23 -2.11 7.61
N ASN A 27 -8.01 -2.79 8.73
CA ASN A 27 -9.01 -2.94 9.79
C ASN A 27 -8.75 -1.91 10.89
N LEU A 28 -9.63 -0.94 11.01
CA LEU A 28 -9.45 0.20 11.91
C LEU A 28 -10.47 0.18 13.05
N THR A 29 -9.97 0.16 14.28
CA THR A 29 -10.76 0.00 15.51
C THR A 29 -11.82 1.10 15.69
N PHE A 30 -11.59 2.29 15.13
CA PHE A 30 -12.47 3.45 15.28
C PHE A 30 -13.00 3.95 13.93
N THR A 31 -13.91 4.92 13.98
CA THR A 31 -14.48 5.60 12.82
C THR A 31 -13.91 7.01 12.73
N GLY A 32 -13.60 7.48 11.51
CA GLY A 32 -12.98 8.78 11.29
C GLY A 32 -13.52 9.45 10.02
N SER A 33 -13.47 10.77 10.00
CA SER A 33 -13.96 11.57 8.88
C SER A 33 -12.93 11.65 7.76
N ARG A 34 -11.64 11.68 8.09
CA ARG A 34 -10.52 11.78 7.15
C ARG A 34 -9.77 10.45 7.06
N LYS A 35 -9.46 10.03 5.84
CA LYS A 35 -8.84 8.75 5.49
C LYS A 35 -7.55 9.03 4.72
N LEU A 36 -6.45 8.42 5.13
CA LEU A 36 -5.17 8.56 4.48
C LEU A 36 -4.56 7.19 4.16
N LEU A 37 -3.85 7.13 3.04
CA LEU A 37 -2.85 6.11 2.75
C LEU A 37 -1.49 6.79 2.63
N CYS A 38 -0.52 6.29 3.37
CA CYS A 38 0.81 6.85 3.45
C CYS A 38 1.88 5.79 3.19
N LYS A 39 3.01 6.20 2.62
CA LYS A 39 4.24 5.40 2.61
C LYS A 39 4.91 5.58 3.97
N GLU A 40 5.18 4.49 4.69
CA GLU A 40 5.67 4.55 6.07
C GLU A 40 4.71 5.35 6.98
N THR A 41 5.11 6.51 7.52
CA THR A 41 4.28 7.34 8.41
C THR A 41 3.48 8.42 7.65
N CYS A 42 2.34 8.84 8.19
CA CYS A 42 1.51 9.92 7.61
C CYS A 42 2.03 11.33 7.91
N GLU A 43 3.31 11.56 7.63
CA GLU A 43 3.95 12.88 7.65
C GLU A 43 3.87 13.54 6.27
N GLU A 44 4.08 14.86 6.23
CA GLU A 44 4.11 15.61 4.97
C GLU A 44 5.17 15.02 4.02
N GLY A 45 4.79 14.80 2.75
CA GLY A 45 5.64 14.13 1.75
C GLY A 45 5.40 12.63 1.60
N ASN A 46 4.90 11.96 2.65
CA ASN A 46 4.61 10.52 2.63
C ASN A 46 3.14 10.19 2.28
N ILE A 47 2.27 11.19 2.27
CA ILE A 47 0.84 11.04 2.00
C ILE A 47 0.60 10.78 0.50
N LEU A 48 0.14 9.58 0.18
CA LEU A 48 -0.17 9.15 -1.18
C LEU A 48 -1.56 9.60 -1.60
N ILE A 49 -2.55 9.43 -0.72
CA ILE A 49 -3.92 9.93 -0.87
C ILE A 49 -4.48 10.33 0.50
N ASP A 50 -5.22 11.43 0.51
CA ASP A 50 -5.87 12.02 1.68
C ASP A 50 -7.24 12.53 1.25
N THR A 51 -8.29 12.05 1.90
CA THR A 51 -9.66 12.42 1.57
C THR A 51 -10.60 12.38 2.77
N TYR A 52 -11.63 13.22 2.72
CA TYR A 52 -12.78 13.17 3.63
C TYR A 52 -13.94 12.35 3.05
N ARG A 53 -13.88 11.99 1.75
CA ARG A 53 -14.90 11.19 1.08
C ARG A 53 -14.77 9.73 1.46
N ASP A 54 -15.86 9.00 1.28
CA ASP A 54 -15.87 7.55 1.47
C ASP A 54 -15.31 6.80 0.25
N GLU A 55 -15.25 7.44 -0.92
CA GLU A 55 -14.53 6.91 -2.08
C GLU A 55 -13.81 8.07 -2.78
N ASP A 56 -12.53 7.88 -3.07
CA ASP A 56 -11.72 8.88 -3.78
C ASP A 56 -10.51 8.24 -4.46
N GLN A 57 -9.97 8.92 -5.47
CA GLN A 57 -8.82 8.45 -6.23
C GLN A 57 -7.86 9.61 -6.51
N ARG A 58 -6.56 9.34 -6.33
CA ARG A 58 -5.47 10.25 -6.69
C ARG A 58 -4.40 9.47 -7.46
N GLY A 59 -4.38 9.66 -8.77
CA GLY A 59 -3.46 8.94 -9.66
C GLY A 59 -3.68 7.43 -9.58
N ARG A 60 -2.64 6.69 -9.19
CA ARG A 60 -2.65 5.22 -9.02
C ARG A 60 -3.20 4.74 -7.68
N TYR A 61 -3.52 5.65 -6.76
CA TYR A 61 -3.96 5.33 -5.40
C TYR A 61 -5.46 5.60 -5.26
N SER A 62 -6.21 4.70 -4.63
CA SER A 62 -7.61 4.95 -4.27
C SER A 62 -7.95 4.44 -2.87
N ILE A 63 -8.97 5.04 -2.29
CA ILE A 63 -9.56 4.68 -1.01
C ILE A 63 -11.03 4.37 -1.21
N LYS A 64 -11.50 3.30 -0.56
CA LYS A 64 -12.92 3.04 -0.33
C LYS A 64 -13.16 2.72 1.15
N TYR A 65 -13.94 3.55 1.82
CA TYR A 65 -14.29 3.44 3.22
C TYR A 65 -15.61 2.70 3.39
N GLU A 66 -15.58 1.66 4.21
CA GLU A 66 -16.78 0.96 4.66
C GLU A 66 -17.00 1.28 6.14
N TYR A 67 -17.94 2.19 6.39
CA TYR A 67 -18.43 2.46 7.73
C TYR A 67 -19.15 1.24 8.30
N ARG A 68 -18.81 0.85 9.52
CA ARG A 68 -19.45 -0.27 10.25
C ARG A 68 -19.84 0.21 11.65
N TYR A 69 -21.14 0.36 11.91
CA TYR A 69 -21.67 0.99 13.14
C TYR A 69 -21.27 0.27 14.44
N LEU A 70 -21.19 -1.07 14.44
CA LEU A 70 -20.91 -1.90 15.64
C LEU A 70 -19.58 -2.66 15.57
N LYS A 71 -18.73 -2.36 14.59
CA LYS A 71 -17.49 -3.12 14.32
C LYS A 71 -16.37 -2.17 13.91
N SER A 72 -15.13 -2.68 13.88
CA SER A 72 -14.02 -1.99 13.24
C SER A 72 -14.41 -1.55 11.83
N SER A 73 -14.13 -0.29 11.52
CA SER A 73 -14.32 0.23 10.17
C SER A 73 -13.25 -0.33 9.24
N VAL A 74 -13.56 -0.41 7.95
CA VAL A 74 -12.63 -0.97 6.96
C VAL A 74 -12.30 0.10 5.94
N VAL A 75 -11.01 0.33 5.72
CA VAL A 75 -10.52 1.14 4.61
C VAL A 75 -9.91 0.18 3.60
N HIS A 76 -10.47 0.13 2.40
CA HIS A 76 -9.83 -0.52 1.26
C HIS A 76 -8.92 0.48 0.60
N VAL A 77 -7.65 0.13 0.47
CA VAL A 77 -6.66 0.93 -0.26
C VAL A 77 -6.22 0.16 -1.48
N THR A 78 -6.25 0.81 -2.65
CA THR A 78 -5.79 0.20 -3.89
C THR A 78 -4.58 0.96 -4.43
N ILE A 79 -3.58 0.20 -4.87
CA ILE A 79 -2.44 0.72 -5.63
C ILE A 79 -2.41 -0.02 -6.96
N THR A 80 -2.60 0.70 -8.06
CA THR A 80 -2.60 0.11 -9.40
C THR A 80 -1.22 0.11 -10.03
N LYS A 81 -0.91 -0.86 -10.90
CA LYS A 81 0.32 -0.95 -11.71
C LYS A 81 1.59 -0.83 -10.88
N LEU A 82 1.73 -1.70 -9.88
CA LEU A 82 2.84 -1.70 -8.95
C LEU A 82 4.19 -1.70 -9.68
N THR A 83 5.15 -0.94 -9.16
CA THR A 83 6.55 -0.98 -9.62
C THR A 83 7.46 -1.46 -8.50
N LYS A 84 8.71 -1.81 -8.81
CA LYS A 84 9.70 -2.16 -7.78
C LYS A 84 9.82 -1.15 -6.64
N SER A 85 9.72 0.15 -6.94
CA SER A 85 9.78 1.23 -5.94
C SER A 85 8.56 1.27 -5.02
N ASP A 86 7.45 0.63 -5.39
CA ASP A 86 6.29 0.49 -4.50
C ASP A 86 6.56 -0.51 -3.35
N SER A 87 7.66 -1.28 -3.37
CA SER A 87 8.04 -2.10 -2.21
C SER A 87 8.27 -1.23 -0.96
N GLY A 88 7.80 -1.67 0.19
CA GLY A 88 7.99 -0.97 1.47
C GLY A 88 6.79 -1.04 2.40
N LEU A 89 6.89 -0.34 3.53
CA LEU A 89 5.84 -0.23 4.53
C LEU A 89 4.82 0.85 4.11
N TYR A 90 3.55 0.58 4.40
CA TYR A 90 2.43 1.48 4.20
C TYR A 90 1.59 1.54 5.47
N THR A 91 0.96 2.71 5.67
CA THR A 91 0.02 2.94 6.77
C THR A 91 -1.31 3.42 6.21
N CYS A 92 -2.38 2.72 6.60
CA CYS A 92 -3.73 3.24 6.54
C CYS A 92 -4.01 4.02 7.82
N GLU A 93 -4.49 5.24 7.71
CA GLU A 93 -4.79 6.08 8.88
C GLU A 93 -6.17 6.71 8.78
N LEU A 94 -6.94 6.60 9.87
CA LEU A 94 -8.11 7.42 10.09
C LEU A 94 -7.77 8.55 11.04
N GLN A 95 -8.22 9.75 10.70
CA GLN A 95 -8.15 10.91 11.57
C GLN A 95 -9.56 11.41 11.92
N LYS A 96 -9.66 11.97 13.11
CA LYS A 96 -10.74 12.86 13.50
C LYS A 96 -10.16 14.27 13.50
N ASP A 97 -10.67 15.11 12.62
CA ASP A 97 -10.13 16.44 12.32
C ASP A 97 -8.68 16.36 11.82
N TRP A 98 -7.70 16.61 12.70
CA TRP A 98 -6.26 16.58 12.40
C TRP A 98 -5.48 15.59 13.28
N SER A 99 -6.20 14.83 14.11
CA SER A 99 -5.59 13.90 15.07
C SER A 99 -5.77 12.45 14.61
N PRO A 100 -4.68 11.65 14.55
CA PRO A 100 -4.77 10.23 14.28
C PRO A 100 -5.58 9.50 15.36
N ILE A 101 -6.54 8.67 14.93
CA ILE A 101 -7.38 7.89 15.85
C ILE A 101 -7.21 6.39 15.68
N SER A 102 -6.85 5.92 14.49
CA SER A 102 -6.66 4.49 14.21
C SER A 102 -5.73 4.33 13.02
N LYS A 103 -4.84 3.33 13.12
CA LYS A 103 -3.87 3.02 12.08
C LYS A 103 -3.80 1.51 11.88
N ASP A 104 -3.49 1.09 10.66
CA ASP A 104 -3.16 -0.29 10.31
C ASP A 104 -1.99 -0.27 9.32
N ASN A 105 -1.01 -1.15 9.54
CA ASN A 105 0.24 -1.17 8.82
C ASN A 105 0.34 -2.44 7.97
N PHE A 106 0.87 -2.30 6.76
CA PHE A 106 1.15 -3.45 5.91
C PHE A 106 2.39 -3.21 5.05
N LYS A 107 3.04 -4.30 4.64
CA LYS A 107 4.22 -4.26 3.78
C LYS A 107 3.89 -4.81 2.41
N ILE A 108 4.29 -4.11 1.36
CA ILE A 108 4.29 -4.63 -0.01
C ILE A 108 5.72 -5.03 -0.37
N ILE A 109 5.89 -6.19 -0.98
CA ILE A 109 7.11 -6.61 -1.66
C ILE A 109 6.77 -6.80 -3.13
N VAL A 110 7.36 -5.98 -3.99
CA VAL A 110 7.18 -6.08 -5.44
C VAL A 110 8.33 -6.88 -6.06
N THR A 111 8.02 -8.07 -6.55
CA THR A 111 8.95 -8.94 -7.28
C THR A 111 8.90 -8.64 -8.77
N GLU A 112 9.91 -9.10 -9.51
CA GLU A 112 9.85 -8.98 -10.97
C GLU A 112 8.69 -9.86 -11.45
N GLY A 113 8.00 -9.44 -12.49
CA GLY A 113 7.02 -10.32 -13.12
C GLY A 113 7.76 -11.52 -13.69
N GLU A 114 7.33 -12.74 -13.34
CA GLU A 114 7.60 -13.90 -14.18
C GLU A 114 6.74 -13.76 -15.44
N CYS A 115 7.27 -12.97 -16.36
CA CYS A 115 7.15 -13.10 -17.79
C CYS A 115 6.70 -14.51 -18.22
N GLY A 116 5.38 -14.67 -18.46
CA GLY A 116 4.70 -15.94 -18.78
C GLY A 116 3.35 -15.81 -19.53
N GLN A 117 3.21 -14.85 -20.45
CA GLN A 117 2.11 -14.61 -21.43
C GLN A 117 0.78 -14.09 -20.87
N ASN A 118 -0.04 -13.51 -21.75
CA ASN A 118 -0.46 -12.11 -21.66
C ASN A 118 -1.51 -11.72 -20.56
N PRO A 119 -1.40 -10.50 -19.97
CA PRO A 119 -0.33 -9.52 -20.21
C PRO A 119 0.51 -9.18 -18.97
N CYS A 120 1.73 -9.71 -18.92
CA CYS A 120 2.95 -8.91 -18.79
C CYS A 120 4.16 -9.72 -19.27
N TYR A 121 4.97 -9.16 -20.18
CA TYR A 121 6.33 -9.62 -20.47
C TYR A 121 7.26 -8.40 -20.67
N VAL A 122 8.39 -8.37 -19.97
CA VAL A 122 9.54 -7.49 -20.26
C VAL A 122 10.21 -8.02 -21.53
N ILE A 123 10.17 -7.23 -22.61
CA ILE A 123 10.92 -7.52 -23.83
C ILE A 123 12.32 -6.91 -23.66
N MET A 124 13.34 -7.72 -23.41
CA MET A 124 14.71 -7.30 -23.70
C MET A 124 14.87 -7.27 -25.22
N SER A 125 15.15 -6.10 -25.76
CA SER A 125 15.47 -5.96 -27.19
C SER A 125 16.82 -6.62 -27.49
N GLU A 126 17.03 -7.09 -28.70
CA GLU A 126 18.34 -7.60 -29.14
C GLU A 126 19.45 -6.53 -29.05
N ALA A 127 19.09 -5.25 -28.85
CA ALA A 127 20.00 -4.13 -28.63
C ALA A 127 20.58 -4.04 -27.20
N ASP A 128 20.10 -4.84 -26.24
CA ASP A 128 20.63 -4.87 -24.86
C ASP A 128 21.68 -5.97 -24.63
N LYS A 129 22.02 -6.75 -25.66
CA LYS A 129 23.11 -7.73 -25.64
C LYS A 129 24.44 -6.98 -25.85
N ARG A 130 25.26 -6.80 -24.81
CA ARG A 130 26.67 -6.38 -25.01
C ARG A 130 27.52 -7.57 -25.44
N PRO A 131 27.86 -7.66 -26.74
CA PRO A 131 29.26 -7.83 -27.16
C PRO A 131 29.54 -7.11 -28.50
N GLY A 132 30.72 -6.60 -28.86
CA GLY A 132 32.06 -6.41 -28.32
C GLY A 132 32.75 -5.54 -29.38
N VAL A 133 33.54 -4.53 -28.98
CA VAL A 133 34.17 -3.61 -29.94
C VAL A 133 35.48 -4.24 -30.42
N ASP A 134 35.51 -4.66 -31.70
CA ASP A 134 36.74 -4.83 -32.51
C ASP A 134 37.31 -3.45 -32.90
#